data_AF-A0A3C0MD10-F1
#
_entry.id   AF-A0A3C0MD10-F1
#
_cell.length_a   1.000
_cell.length_b   1.000
_cell.length_c   1.000
_cell.angle_alpha   90.00
_cell.angle_beta   90.00
_cell.angle_gamma   90.00
#
_symmetry.space_group_name_H-M   'P 1'
#
loop_
_entity.id
_entity.type
_entity.pdbx_description
1 polymer ?
#
loop_
_entity_poly.entity_id
_entity_poly.type
_entity_poly.pdbx_seq_one_letter_code
_entity_poly.pdbx_strand_id
1 'polypeptide(L)' 'FHDDQHGTAIITAAGLINAIALTGRDIATTRMVVNGAGAAGIACLELIKAMGMPNENAILCDTKGVIYRG' A
#
# COMPACT_ATOMS: atom_id res chain seq x y z
N PHE A 1 -18.01 -6.83 1.89
CA PHE A 1 -16.79 -7.63 1.76
C PHE A 1 -16.66 -8.07 0.31
N HIS A 2 -15.46 -7.99 -0.26
CA HIS A 2 -15.15 -8.32 -1.65
C HIS A 2 -13.74 -8.86 -1.66
N ASP A 3 -13.54 -10.07 -2.19
CA ASP A 3 -12.29 -10.82 -2.01
C ASP A 3 -11.09 -10.09 -2.63
N ASP A 4 -11.22 -9.64 -3.89
CA ASP A 4 -10.13 -8.92 -4.59
C ASP A 4 -9.76 -7.57 -3.95
N GLN A 5 -10.61 -7.01 -3.08
CA GLN A 5 -10.32 -5.74 -2.39
C GLN A 5 -9.86 -6.03 -0.96
N HIS A 6 -10.73 -6.64 -0.16
CA HIS A 6 -10.51 -6.84 1.27
C HIS A 6 -9.56 -7.99 1.53
N GLY A 7 -9.75 -9.13 0.85
CA GLY A 7 -8.87 -10.30 0.98
C GLY A 7 -7.44 -9.97 0.56
N THR A 8 -7.29 -9.35 -0.62
CA THR A 8 -5.99 -8.90 -1.12
C THR A 8 -5.34 -7.86 -0.21
N ALA A 9 -6.09 -6.89 0.33
CA ALA A 9 -5.55 -5.90 1.26
C ALA A 9 -5.04 -6.55 2.56
N ILE A 10 -5.84 -7.44 3.16
CA ILE A 10 -5.48 -8.11 4.42
C ILE A 10 -4.19 -8.93 4.26
N ILE A 11 -4.09 -9.75 3.22
CA ILE A 11 -2.90 -10.60 3.04
C ILE A 11 -1.66 -9.77 2.67
N THR A 12 -1.84 -8.69 1.89
CA THR A 12 -0.75 -7.75 1.57
C THR A 12 -0.24 -7.04 2.82
N ALA A 13 -1.14 -6.56 3.68
CA ALA A 13 -0.81 -5.92 4.94
C ALA A 13 -0.05 -6.87 5.88
N ALA A 14 -0.48 -8.13 6.00
CA ALA A 14 0.22 -9.14 6.79
C ALA A 14 1.65 -9.39 6.27
N GLY A 15 1.83 -9.46 4.95
CA GLY A 15 3.14 -9.56 4.33
C GLY A 15 4.03 -8.34 4.63
N LEU A 16 3.47 -7.13 4.53
CA LEU A 16 4.20 -5.90 4.83
C LEU A 16 4.64 -5.81 6.30
N ILE A 17 3.76 -6.16 7.25
CA ILE A 17 4.11 -6.20 8.69
C ILE A 17 5.34 -7.09 8.91
N ASN A 18 5.34 -8.29 8.33
CA ASN A 18 6.46 -9.21 8.45
C ASN A 18 7.74 -8.66 7.79
N ALA A 19 7.62 -8.07 6.60
CA ALA A 19 8.76 -7.47 5.91
C ALA A 19 9.38 -6.32 6.71
N ILE A 20 8.56 -5.45 7.30
CA ILE A 20 8.99 -4.35 8.16
C ILE A 20 9.73 -4.88 9.39
N ALA A 21 9.17 -5.87 10.07
CA ALA A 21 9.78 -6.48 11.25
C ALA A 21 11.13 -7.14 10.94
N LEU A 22 11.20 -7.94 9.86
CA LEU A 22 12.42 -8.63 9.44
C LEU A 22 13.53 -7.68 9.00
N THR A 23 13.18 -6.50 8.51
CA THR A 23 14.14 -5.50 8.02
C THR A 23 14.45 -4.41 9.04
N GLY A 24 13.84 -4.46 10.23
CA GLY A 24 14.02 -3.45 11.29
C GLY A 24 13.55 -2.05 10.87
N ARG A 25 12.57 -1.97 9.96
CA ARG A 25 12.02 -0.70 9.47
C ARG A 25 10.83 -0.25 10.34
N ASP A 26 10.43 0.99 10.14
CA ASP A 26 9.19 1.55 10.69
C ASP A 26 8.23 1.88 9.53
N ILE A 27 6.95 1.54 9.68
CA ILE A 27 5.90 1.90 8.71
C ILE A 27 5.80 3.42 8.51
N ALA A 28 6.10 4.20 9.56
CA ALA A 28 6.06 5.65 9.52
C ALA A 28 7.16 6.28 8.64
N THR A 29 8.26 5.57 8.42
CA THR A 29 9.43 6.07 7.65
C THR A 29 9.67 5.31 6.35
N THR A 30 9.03 4.15 6.18
CA THR A 30 9.12 3.33 4.97
C THR A 30 8.39 4.00 3.82
N ARG A 31 9.03 4.06 2.65
CA ARG A 31 8.40 4.49 1.40
C ARG A 31 7.94 3.27 0.59
N MET A 32 6.77 3.37 -0.01
CA MET A 32 6.13 2.31 -0.79
C MET A 32 5.71 2.81 -2.17
N VAL A 33 5.92 1.98 -3.19
CA VAL A 33 5.39 2.20 -4.54
C VAL A 33 4.37 1.10 -4.82
N VAL A 34 3.15 1.49 -5.19
CA VAL A 34 2.08 0.60 -5.64
C VAL A 34 1.98 0.73 -7.16
N ASN A 35 2.34 -0.34 -7.87
CA ASN A 35 2.24 -0.39 -9.33
C ASN A 35 0.93 -1.06 -9.73
N GLY A 36 -0.09 -0.25 -10.00
CA GLY A 36 -1.45 -0.69 -10.33
C GLY A 36 -2.50 0.06 -9.51
N ALA A 37 -3.19 1.01 -10.14
CA ALA A 37 -4.28 1.79 -9.55
C ALA A 37 -5.68 1.15 -9.72
N GLY A 38 -5.74 -0.18 -9.71
CA GLY A 38 -7.00 -0.92 -9.69
C GLY A 38 -7.61 -1.00 -8.29
N ALA A 39 -8.81 -1.56 -8.18
CA ALA A 39 -9.54 -1.67 -6.91
C ALA A 39 -8.74 -2.38 -5.80
N ALA A 40 -8.03 -3.46 -6.14
CA ALA A 40 -7.17 -4.20 -5.21
C ALA A 40 -6.00 -3.34 -4.71
N GLY A 41 -5.27 -2.67 -5.62
CA GLY A 41 -4.11 -1.84 -5.27
C GLY A 41 -4.49 -0.64 -4.41
N ILE A 42 -5.62 0.00 -4.71
CA ILE A 42 -6.16 1.09 -3.89
C ILE A 42 -6.58 0.57 -2.51
N ALA A 43 -7.27 -0.57 -2.44
CA ALA A 43 -7.66 -1.16 -1.15
C ALA A 43 -6.45 -1.53 -0.27
N CYS A 44 -5.39 -2.12 -0.87
CA CYS A 44 -4.12 -2.37 -0.18
C CYS A 44 -3.51 -1.07 0.35
N LEU A 45 -3.41 -0.04 -0.49
CA LEU A 45 -2.83 1.24 -0.12
C LEU A 45 -3.59 1.90 1.04
N GLU A 46 -4.92 1.94 0.96
CA GLU A 46 -5.76 2.56 2.00
C GLU A 46 -5.68 1.80 3.33
N LEU A 47 -5.63 0.46 3.31
CA LEU A 47 -5.42 -0.31 4.54
C LEU A 47 -4.05 -0.03 5.16
N ILE A 48 -2.99 0.01 4.34
CA ILE A 48 -1.62 0.28 4.81
C ILE A 48 -1.50 1.70 5.39
N LYS A 49 -2.17 2.69 4.80
CA LYS A 49 -2.28 4.04 5.37
C LYS A 49 -3.02 4.05 6.70
N ALA A 50 -4.15 3.34 6.79
CA ALA A 50 -4.92 3.22 8.03
C ALA A 50 -4.11 2.55 9.16
N MET A 51 -3.12 1.72 8.80
CA MET A 51 -2.19 1.10 9.75
C MET A 51 -1.03 2.00 10.20
N GLY A 52 -0.88 3.20 9.60
CA GLY A 52 0.09 4.20 10.05
C GLY A 52 1.11 4.65 9.01
N MET A 53 1.03 4.22 7.75
CA MET A 53 1.89 4.77 6.69
C MET A 53 1.46 6.21 6.33
N PRO A 54 2.36 7.21 6.37
CA PRO A 54 2.06 8.57 5.94
C PRO A 54 1.71 8.64 4.45
N ASN A 55 0.84 9.59 4.08
CA ASN A 55 0.38 9.75 2.70
C ASN A 55 1.54 10.05 1.74
N GLU A 56 2.49 10.89 2.17
CA GLU A 56 3.69 11.29 1.43
C GLU A 56 4.67 10.14 1.18
N ASN A 57 4.54 9.04 1.93
CA ASN A 57 5.39 7.87 1.80
C ASN A 57 4.87 6.85 0.79
N ALA A 58 3.70 7.07 0.19
CA ALA A 58 3.12 6.20 -0.81
C ALA A 58 3.07 6.86 -2.20
N ILE A 59 3.51 6.11 -3.21
CA ILE A 59 3.38 6.50 -4.62
C ILE A 59 2.49 5.45 -5.30
N LEU A 60 1.48 5.91 -6.02
CA LEU A 60 0.60 5.06 -6.82
C LEU A 60 0.84 5.31 -8.30
N CYS A 61 1.02 4.23 -9.06
CA CYS A 61 1.20 4.28 -10.51
C CYS A 61 0.08 3.51 -11.23
N ASP A 62 -0.32 3.99 -12.40
CA ASP A 62 -1.19 3.29 -13.35
C ASP A 62 -0.50 3.12 -14.71
N THR A 63 -1.25 2.71 -15.73
CA THR A 63 -0.72 2.48 -17.09
C THR A 63 -0.18 3.74 -17.77
N LYS A 64 -0.46 4.94 -17.24
CA LYS A 64 0.00 6.24 -17.74
C LYS A 64 1.13 6.83 -16.90
N GLY A 65 1.49 6.20 -15.77
CA GLY A 65 2.60 6.61 -14.93
C GLY A 65 2.16 6.93 -13.50
N VAL A 66 2.90 7.83 -12.83
CA VAL A 66 2.61 8.23 -11.45
C VAL A 66 1.30 9.02 -11.40
N ILE A 67 0.46 8.74 -10.41
CA ILE A 67 -0.74 9.53 -10.13
C ILE A 67 -0.36 10.75 -9.28
N TYR A 68 -0.66 11.95 -9.78
CA TYR A 68 -0.40 13.21 -9.09
C TYR A 68 -1.51 14.21 -9.38
N ARG A 69 -1.59 15.26 -8.54
CA ARG A 69 -2.45 16.41 -8.79
C ARG A 69 -1.73 17.29 -9.82
N GLY A 70 -2.23 17.28 -11.05
CA GLY A 70 -1.67 17.97 -12.22
C GLY A 70 -1.25 19.40 -11.96
#